data_AF-A0A2V7AQ99-F1
#
_entry.id   AF-A0A2V7AQ99-F1
#
_cell.length_a   1.000
_cell.length_b   1.000
_cell.length_c   1.000
_cell.angle_alpha   90.00
_cell.angle_beta   90.00
_cell.angle_gamma   90.00
#
_symmetry.space_group_name_H-M   'P 1'
#
loop_
_entity.id
_entity.type
_entity.pdbx_description
1 polymer ?
#
loop_
_entity_poly.entity_id
_entity_poly.type
_entity_poly.pdbx_seq_one_letter_code
_entity_poly.pdbx_strand_id
1 'polypeptide(L)'
;MTLRVLPLLAFVVAPAPALAHHVGTYTPQDNELTTNFKQVKFSVQAGKFDVARRLFEAGALRAQMRAKAATLPPGLESGTRAALQAGDAPEVERRLMIFFAALARDLALEAGRQLVDARLAPEARATAGPRFLEAIWRYYNLIDFAVAMRDDKTSVAMRLAFDEAEGYAKAAAPAGAGLSDALRRIAQILTHLIDTSSTFARRNP
;
A
#
# COMPACT_ATOMS: atom_id res chain seq x y z
N MET A 1 58.86 -41.87 18.83
CA MET A 1 57.93 -42.97 19.18
C MET A 1 57.19 -42.51 20.43
N THR A 2 55.90 -42.26 20.48
CA THR A 2 54.73 -42.75 19.74
C THR A 2 53.61 -41.69 19.83
N LEU A 3 53.07 -41.27 18.68
CA LEU A 3 51.79 -40.55 18.59
C LEU A 3 50.66 -41.48 19.06
N ARG A 4 49.72 -40.95 19.86
CA ARG A 4 48.35 -41.48 19.96
C ARG A 4 47.39 -40.37 19.57
N VAL A 5 46.82 -40.53 18.38
CA VAL A 5 45.74 -39.74 17.79
C VAL A 5 44.42 -40.31 18.30
N LEU A 6 43.53 -39.48 18.86
CA LEU A 6 42.12 -39.83 19.08
C LEU A 6 41.26 -39.14 18.00
N PRO A 7 40.24 -39.83 17.45
CA PRO A 7 39.53 -39.36 16.27
C PRO A 7 38.42 -38.35 16.57
N LEU A 8 38.23 -37.51 15.56
CA LEU A 8 37.22 -36.48 15.32
C LEU A 8 35.78 -36.99 15.45
N LEU A 9 34.90 -36.18 16.03
CA LEU A 9 33.48 -36.14 15.66
C LEU A 9 32.97 -34.70 15.81
N ALA A 10 33.39 -33.85 14.87
CA ALA A 10 32.79 -32.54 14.65
C ALA A 10 31.47 -32.76 13.90
N PHE A 11 30.34 -32.59 14.58
CA PHE A 11 29.04 -32.46 13.93
C PHE A 11 29.05 -31.15 13.14
N VAL A 12 29.40 -31.24 11.85
CA VAL A 12 29.15 -30.17 10.89
C VAL A 12 27.65 -30.17 10.62
N VAL A 13 26.92 -29.35 11.37
CA VAL A 13 25.54 -29.00 11.01
C VAL A 13 25.65 -28.13 9.76
N ALA A 14 25.46 -28.74 8.60
CA ALA A 14 25.24 -28.00 7.37
C ALA A 14 23.98 -27.14 7.55
N PRO A 15 24.03 -25.82 7.29
CA PRO A 15 22.80 -25.05 7.23
C PRO A 15 22.00 -25.59 6.03
N ALA A 16 20.87 -26.22 6.32
CA ALA A 16 19.89 -26.53 5.28
C ALA A 16 19.53 -25.23 4.56
N PRO A 17 19.47 -25.20 3.22
CA PRO A 17 18.96 -24.05 2.51
C PRO A 17 17.49 -23.90 2.92
N ALA A 18 17.22 -22.94 3.80
CA ALA A 18 15.85 -22.57 4.11
C ALA A 18 15.22 -22.07 2.81
N LEU A 19 14.25 -22.84 2.34
CA LEU A 19 13.35 -22.48 1.25
C LEU A 19 12.96 -21.01 1.42
N ALA A 20 13.23 -20.22 0.40
CA ALA A 20 12.70 -18.88 0.26
C ALA A 20 11.18 -18.97 0.22
N HIS A 21 10.53 -18.86 1.38
CA HIS A 21 9.10 -18.60 1.45
C HIS A 21 8.93 -17.14 0.99
N HIS A 22 8.62 -16.98 -0.30
CA HIS A 22 8.28 -15.71 -0.94
C HIS A 22 7.10 -15.06 -0.20
N VAL A 23 7.39 -14.25 0.81
CA VAL A 23 6.44 -13.33 1.42
C VAL A 23 6.21 -12.23 0.38
N GLY A 24 5.00 -12.21 -0.20
CA GLY A 24 4.56 -11.13 -1.10
C GLY A 24 4.88 -9.76 -0.48
N THR A 25 5.55 -8.94 -1.28
CA THR A 25 6.29 -7.72 -0.95
C THR A 25 5.66 -6.83 0.13
N TYR A 26 6.34 -6.72 1.27
CA TYR A 26 6.21 -5.65 2.24
C TYR A 26 7.25 -4.56 1.95
N THR A 27 6.87 -3.28 1.93
CA THR A 27 7.86 -2.19 1.91
C THR A 27 7.36 -0.90 2.59
N PRO A 28 7.87 -0.56 3.79
CA PRO A 28 7.77 0.79 4.32
C PRO A 28 9.07 1.32 4.95
N GLN A 29 9.70 2.24 4.22
CA GLN A 29 10.28 3.52 4.67
C GLN A 29 9.88 4.52 3.57
N ASP A 30 10.33 5.79 3.55
CA ASP A 30 10.17 6.59 2.33
C ASP A 30 10.83 5.84 1.17
N ASN A 31 10.02 5.22 0.31
CA ASN A 31 10.50 4.47 -0.83
C ASN A 31 10.48 5.38 -2.06
N GLU A 32 11.02 4.91 -3.16
CA GLU A 32 11.08 5.71 -4.39
C GLU A 32 9.69 6.21 -4.81
N LEU A 33 8.63 5.44 -4.53
CA LEU A 33 7.25 5.81 -4.82
C LEU A 33 6.76 7.00 -3.98
N THR A 34 6.88 6.93 -2.65
CA THR A 34 6.40 8.02 -1.77
C THR A 34 7.26 9.27 -1.92
N THR A 35 8.55 9.10 -2.17
CA THR A 35 9.48 10.20 -2.46
C THR A 35 9.08 10.90 -3.76
N ASN A 36 8.90 10.15 -4.85
CA ASN A 36 8.49 10.71 -6.13
C ASN A 36 7.10 11.36 -6.06
N PHE A 37 6.17 10.79 -5.30
CA PHE A 37 4.89 11.44 -5.01
C PHE A 37 5.03 12.80 -4.35
N LYS A 38 5.81 12.93 -3.28
CA LYS A 38 6.04 14.21 -2.61
C LYS A 38 6.63 15.24 -3.58
N GLN A 39 7.63 14.83 -4.37
CA GLN A 39 8.26 15.70 -5.38
C GLN A 39 7.26 16.20 -6.45
N VAL A 40 6.42 15.30 -6.98
CA VAL A 40 5.36 15.66 -7.94
C VAL A 40 4.34 16.59 -7.27
N LYS A 41 3.83 16.22 -6.09
CA LYS A 41 2.83 17.00 -5.34
C LYS A 41 3.31 18.42 -5.05
N PHE A 42 4.53 18.57 -4.53
CA PHE A 42 5.09 19.89 -4.23
C PHE A 42 5.33 20.71 -5.51
N SER A 43 5.74 20.08 -6.61
CA SER A 43 5.90 20.77 -7.88
C SER A 43 4.56 21.28 -8.42
N VAL A 44 3.49 20.49 -8.31
CA VAL A 44 2.12 20.90 -8.68
C VAL A 44 1.64 22.04 -7.80
N GLN A 45 1.80 21.95 -6.48
CA GLN A 45 1.42 23.01 -5.53
C GLN A 45 2.19 24.32 -5.78
N ALA A 46 3.43 24.24 -6.26
CA ALA A 46 4.23 25.39 -6.66
C ALA A 46 3.91 25.92 -8.07
N GLY A 47 2.92 25.35 -8.78
CA GLY A 47 2.56 25.72 -10.15
C GLY A 47 3.60 25.31 -11.21
N LYS A 48 4.59 24.48 -10.84
CA LYS A 48 5.70 24.04 -11.72
C LYS A 48 5.33 22.76 -12.45
N PHE A 49 4.31 22.81 -13.30
CA PHE A 49 3.77 21.63 -14.00
C PHE A 49 4.77 20.96 -14.94
N ASP A 50 5.65 21.70 -15.60
CA ASP A 50 6.72 21.11 -16.42
C ASP A 50 7.67 20.24 -15.60
N VAL A 51 8.01 20.69 -14.39
CA VAL A 51 8.87 19.94 -13.46
C VAL A 51 8.11 18.72 -12.94
N ALA A 52 6.85 18.90 -12.53
CA ALA A 52 5.99 17.82 -12.07
C ALA A 52 5.83 16.73 -13.13
N ARG A 53 5.65 17.11 -14.40
CA ARG A 53 5.54 16.18 -15.54
C ARG A 53 6.82 15.39 -15.74
N ARG A 54 7.99 16.03 -15.72
CA ARG A 54 9.29 15.33 -15.85
C ARG A 54 9.52 14.34 -14.70
N LEU A 55 9.23 14.77 -13.47
CA LEU A 55 9.30 13.92 -12.28
C LEU A 55 8.36 12.72 -12.36
N PHE A 56 7.15 12.91 -12.88
CA PHE A 56 6.19 11.83 -13.09
C PHE A 56 6.65 10.88 -14.21
N GLU A 57 7.09 11.41 -15.35
CA GLU A 57 7.46 10.62 -16.53
C GLU A 57 8.64 9.68 -16.29
N ALA A 58 9.63 10.14 -15.53
CA ALA A 58 10.85 9.39 -15.21
C ALA A 58 10.77 8.64 -13.86
N GLY A 59 9.74 8.91 -13.06
CA GLY A 59 9.70 8.49 -11.66
C GLY A 59 8.94 7.19 -11.38
N ALA A 60 9.09 6.72 -10.15
CA ALA A 60 8.47 5.50 -9.65
C ALA A 60 6.93 5.55 -9.65
N LEU A 61 6.30 6.72 -9.54
CA LEU A 61 4.83 6.84 -9.61
C LEU A 61 4.26 6.27 -10.90
N ARG A 62 4.78 6.72 -12.04
CA ARG A 62 4.30 6.27 -13.34
C ARG A 62 4.64 4.81 -13.59
N ALA A 63 5.84 4.38 -13.23
CA ALA A 63 6.24 2.98 -13.33
C ALA A 63 5.28 2.08 -12.54
N GLN A 64 4.96 2.45 -11.31
CA GLN A 64 4.05 1.68 -10.47
C GLN A 64 2.60 1.70 -10.97
N MET A 65 2.11 2.83 -11.47
CA MET A 65 0.79 2.91 -12.10
C MET A 65 0.69 1.99 -13.32
N ARG A 66 1.75 1.90 -14.14
CA ARG A 66 1.79 1.00 -15.29
C ARG A 66 1.84 -0.46 -14.87
N ALA A 67 2.69 -0.80 -13.91
CA ALA A 67 2.82 -2.15 -13.39
C ALA A 67 1.50 -2.67 -12.78
N LYS A 68 0.68 -1.78 -12.22
CA LYS A 68 -0.61 -2.10 -11.62
C LYS A 68 -1.81 -1.77 -12.51
N ALA A 69 -1.62 -1.53 -13.81
CA ALA A 69 -2.70 -1.11 -14.70
C ALA A 69 -3.91 -2.06 -14.70
N ALA A 70 -3.70 -3.36 -14.45
CA ALA A 70 -4.77 -4.36 -14.38
C ALA A 70 -5.68 -4.22 -13.14
N THR A 71 -5.22 -3.61 -12.05
CA THR A 71 -6.00 -3.47 -10.79
C THR A 71 -6.42 -2.04 -10.49
N LEU A 72 -5.95 -1.08 -11.29
CA LEU A 72 -6.28 0.34 -11.19
C LEU A 72 -7.46 0.71 -12.09
N PRO A 73 -8.19 1.80 -11.79
CA PRO A 73 -9.17 2.36 -12.70
C PRO A 73 -8.60 2.59 -14.12
N PRO A 74 -9.35 2.25 -15.18
CA PRO A 74 -8.90 2.43 -16.55
C PRO A 74 -8.46 3.87 -16.84
N GLY A 75 -7.30 4.02 -17.50
CA GLY A 75 -6.78 5.33 -17.89
C GLY A 75 -6.24 6.19 -16.74
N LEU A 76 -5.99 5.61 -15.55
CA LEU A 76 -5.45 6.37 -14.42
C LEU A 76 -4.08 6.99 -14.72
N GLU A 77 -3.13 6.21 -15.26
CA GLU A 77 -1.80 6.70 -15.63
C GLU A 77 -1.88 7.76 -16.74
N SER A 78 -2.54 7.41 -17.85
CA SER A 78 -2.59 8.26 -19.03
C SER A 78 -3.29 9.59 -18.75
N GLY A 79 -4.35 9.58 -17.95
CA GLY A 79 -5.02 10.80 -17.55
C GLY A 79 -4.29 11.57 -16.44
N THR A 80 -3.47 10.93 -15.58
CA THR A 80 -2.57 11.68 -14.67
C THR A 80 -1.56 12.48 -15.48
N ARG A 81 -0.99 11.85 -16.51
CA ARG A 81 -0.10 12.53 -17.47
C ARG A 81 -0.80 13.67 -18.19
N ALA A 82 -2.04 13.46 -18.66
CA ALA A 82 -2.80 14.49 -19.35
C ALA A 82 -3.11 15.70 -18.44
N ALA A 83 -3.48 15.45 -17.18
CA ALA A 83 -3.74 16.52 -16.21
C ALA A 83 -2.47 17.32 -15.89
N LEU A 84 -1.33 16.65 -15.75
CA LEU A 84 -0.03 17.32 -15.60
C LEU A 84 0.32 18.18 -16.84
N GLN A 85 0.01 17.70 -18.04
CA GLN A 85 0.22 18.44 -19.28
C GLN A 85 -0.73 19.64 -19.42
N ALA A 86 -1.97 19.51 -18.93
CA ALA A 86 -2.97 20.58 -18.96
C ALA A 86 -2.79 21.63 -17.85
N GLY A 87 -1.91 21.40 -16.88
CA GLY A 87 -1.79 22.28 -15.72
C GLY A 87 -2.95 22.17 -14.72
N ASP A 88 -3.68 21.05 -14.74
CA ASP A 88 -4.88 20.85 -13.92
C ASP A 88 -4.51 20.26 -12.56
N ALA A 89 -4.15 21.13 -11.60
CA ALA A 89 -3.79 20.72 -10.24
C ALA A 89 -4.89 19.88 -9.55
N PRO A 90 -6.17 20.31 -9.54
CA PRO A 90 -7.25 19.52 -8.94
C PRO A 90 -7.38 18.11 -9.54
N GLU A 91 -7.28 17.97 -10.86
CA GLU A 91 -7.36 16.66 -11.50
C GLU A 91 -6.13 15.79 -11.22
N VAL A 92 -4.92 16.37 -11.15
CA VAL A 92 -3.72 15.65 -10.72
C VAL A 92 -3.89 15.13 -9.31
N GLU A 93 -4.33 15.98 -8.37
CA GLU A 93 -4.56 15.59 -6.98
C GLU A 93 -5.58 14.47 -6.87
N ARG A 94 -6.72 14.58 -7.57
CA ARG A 94 -7.76 13.54 -7.60
C ARG A 94 -7.22 12.20 -8.09
N ARG A 95 -6.39 12.20 -9.15
CA ARG A 95 -5.85 10.96 -9.72
C ARG A 95 -4.79 10.32 -8.83
N LEU A 96 -3.93 11.12 -8.20
CA LEU A 96 -2.97 10.63 -7.21
C LEU A 96 -3.70 10.07 -5.98
N MET A 97 -4.77 10.73 -5.52
CA MET A 97 -5.65 10.21 -4.47
C MET A 97 -6.20 8.83 -4.81
N ILE A 98 -6.78 8.66 -6.00
CA ILE A 98 -7.29 7.36 -6.47
C ILE A 98 -6.20 6.29 -6.48
N PHE A 99 -4.99 6.64 -6.92
CA PHE A 99 -3.89 5.69 -6.99
C PHE A 99 -3.48 5.17 -5.62
N PHE A 100 -3.24 6.05 -4.65
CA PHE A 100 -2.85 5.63 -3.30
C PHE A 100 -3.98 4.94 -2.53
N ALA A 101 -5.24 5.33 -2.77
CA ALA A 101 -6.40 4.61 -2.26
C ALA A 101 -6.44 3.17 -2.78
N ALA A 102 -6.14 2.95 -4.07
CA ALA A 102 -6.06 1.62 -4.65
C ALA A 102 -4.91 0.79 -4.05
N LEU A 103 -3.75 1.39 -3.81
CA LEU A 103 -2.64 0.69 -3.14
C LEU A 103 -3.01 0.26 -1.71
N ALA A 104 -3.63 1.15 -0.94
CA ALA A 104 -4.09 0.83 0.42
C ALA A 104 -5.18 -0.26 0.41
N ARG A 105 -6.11 -0.21 -0.57
CA ARG A 105 -7.14 -1.25 -0.75
C ARG A 105 -6.51 -2.61 -1.03
N ASP A 106 -5.57 -2.67 -1.97
CA ASP A 106 -4.92 -3.91 -2.36
C ASP A 106 -4.15 -4.52 -1.17
N LEU A 107 -3.50 -3.69 -0.33
CA LEU A 107 -2.87 -4.12 0.91
C LEU A 107 -3.87 -4.67 1.92
N ALA A 108 -5.03 -4.03 2.10
CA ALA A 108 -6.07 -4.51 3.01
C ALA A 108 -6.63 -5.88 2.57
N LEU A 109 -6.82 -6.08 1.26
CA LEU A 109 -7.25 -7.35 0.69
C LEU A 109 -6.19 -8.46 0.84
N GLU A 110 -4.91 -8.14 0.62
CA GLU A 110 -3.80 -9.08 0.84
C GLU A 110 -3.69 -9.45 2.32
N ALA A 111 -3.80 -8.48 3.23
CA ALA A 111 -3.78 -8.71 4.66
C ALA A 111 -4.88 -9.68 5.10
N GLY A 112 -6.13 -9.45 4.63
CA GLY A 112 -7.25 -10.34 4.89
C GLY A 112 -7.00 -11.77 4.38
N ARG A 113 -6.37 -11.93 3.21
CA ARG A 113 -6.00 -13.24 2.68
C ARG A 113 -4.93 -13.94 3.52
N GLN A 114 -3.89 -13.23 3.94
CA GLN A 114 -2.80 -13.83 4.74
C GLN A 114 -3.25 -14.22 6.14
N LEU A 115 -4.17 -13.47 6.76
CA LEU A 115 -4.67 -13.79 8.10
C LEU A 115 -5.40 -15.14 8.17
N VAL A 116 -6.05 -15.54 7.08
CA VAL A 116 -6.82 -16.81 7.00
C VAL A 116 -6.09 -17.92 6.25
N ASP A 117 -4.88 -17.67 5.73
CA ASP A 117 -4.13 -18.68 4.99
C ASP A 117 -3.55 -19.74 5.93
N ALA A 118 -4.19 -20.91 5.97
CA ALA A 118 -3.77 -22.04 6.79
C ALA A 118 -2.37 -22.60 6.43
N ARG A 119 -1.81 -22.23 5.27
CA ARG A 119 -0.46 -22.62 4.86
C ARG A 119 0.62 -21.80 5.55
N LEU A 120 0.29 -20.63 6.10
CA LEU A 120 1.23 -19.78 6.82
C LEU A 120 1.38 -20.23 8.28
N ALA A 121 2.64 -20.22 8.75
CA ALA A 121 2.94 -20.45 10.15
C ALA A 121 2.12 -19.51 11.06
N PRO A 122 1.64 -19.96 12.24
CA PRO A 122 0.83 -19.12 13.15
C PRO A 122 1.48 -17.77 13.49
N GLU A 123 2.80 -17.76 13.68
CA GLU A 123 3.58 -16.53 13.94
C GLU A 123 3.61 -15.58 12.73
N ALA A 124 3.75 -16.12 11.52
CA ALA A 124 3.70 -15.33 10.29
C ALA A 124 2.31 -14.71 10.09
N ARG A 125 1.23 -15.42 10.45
CA ARG A 125 -0.13 -14.88 10.44
C ARG A 125 -0.32 -13.80 11.49
N ALA A 126 0.18 -14.01 12.71
CA ALA A 126 0.08 -13.04 13.80
C ALA A 126 0.81 -11.72 13.47
N THR A 127 1.94 -11.79 12.78
CA THR A 127 2.75 -10.61 12.39
C THR A 127 2.27 -9.93 11.10
N ALA A 128 1.50 -10.63 10.25
CA ALA A 128 0.97 -10.06 9.02
C ALA A 128 0.06 -8.85 9.29
N GLY A 129 -0.86 -8.97 10.25
CA GLY A 129 -1.86 -7.94 10.59
C GLY A 129 -1.26 -6.55 10.87
N PRO A 130 -0.44 -6.39 11.94
CA PRO A 130 0.19 -5.11 12.27
C PRO A 130 1.01 -4.52 11.13
N ARG A 131 1.75 -5.38 10.42
CA ARG A 131 2.62 -5.00 9.32
C ARG A 131 1.85 -4.40 8.14
N PHE A 132 0.71 -4.99 7.77
CA PHE A 132 -0.14 -4.45 6.72
C PHE A 132 -0.85 -3.17 7.15
N LEU A 133 -1.32 -3.08 8.40
CA LEU A 133 -1.95 -1.87 8.91
C LEU A 133 -1.00 -0.67 8.84
N GLU A 134 0.26 -0.85 9.22
CA GLU A 134 1.26 0.22 9.08
C GLU A 134 1.38 0.70 7.62
N ALA A 135 1.46 -0.22 6.67
CA ALA A 135 1.58 0.10 5.24
C ALA A 135 0.32 0.76 4.68
N ILE A 136 -0.88 0.29 5.06
CA ILE A 136 -2.17 0.86 4.69
C ILE A 136 -2.23 2.32 5.17
N TRP A 137 -1.92 2.57 6.44
CA TRP A 137 -1.94 3.91 7.01
C TRP A 137 -0.96 4.84 6.31
N ARG A 138 0.26 4.37 6.03
CA ARG A 138 1.27 5.18 5.33
C ARG A 138 0.78 5.67 3.97
N TYR A 139 0.15 4.82 3.17
CA TYR A 139 -0.40 5.26 1.88
C TYR A 139 -1.64 6.13 2.03
N TYR A 140 -2.53 5.82 2.96
CA TYR A 140 -3.71 6.64 3.20
C TYR A 140 -3.33 8.05 3.69
N ASN A 141 -2.37 8.18 4.59
CA ASN A 141 -1.91 9.45 5.14
C ASN A 141 -1.28 10.39 4.09
N LEU A 142 -0.90 9.89 2.91
CA LEU A 142 -0.44 10.75 1.81
C LEU A 142 -1.59 11.53 1.15
N ILE A 143 -2.82 11.03 1.30
CA ILE A 143 -4.00 11.47 0.59
C ILE A 143 -5.16 11.82 1.52
N ASP A 144 -5.02 11.68 2.83
CA ASP A 144 -6.07 11.85 3.82
C ASP A 144 -6.72 13.24 3.75
N PHE A 145 -5.91 14.27 3.52
CA PHE A 145 -6.38 15.64 3.31
C PHE A 145 -7.19 15.77 2.02
N ALA A 146 -6.71 15.20 0.91
CA ALA A 146 -7.42 15.23 -0.37
C ALA A 146 -8.76 14.49 -0.28
N VAL A 147 -8.79 13.38 0.47
CA VAL A 147 -10.02 12.64 0.77
C VAL A 147 -10.94 13.50 1.63
N ALA A 148 -10.46 14.10 2.72
CA ALA A 148 -11.27 14.92 3.63
C ALA A 148 -11.90 16.14 2.94
N MET A 149 -11.16 16.78 2.02
CA MET A 149 -11.67 17.92 1.24
C MET A 149 -12.76 17.51 0.24
N ARG A 150 -12.80 16.24 -0.16
CA ARG A 150 -13.72 15.72 -1.18
C ARG A 150 -14.93 15.01 -0.60
N ASP A 151 -14.69 14.21 0.44
CA ASP A 151 -15.66 13.33 1.11
C ASP A 151 -15.20 13.13 2.56
N ASP A 152 -15.61 14.07 3.40
CA ASP A 152 -15.33 14.10 4.83
C ASP A 152 -15.84 12.84 5.55
N LYS A 153 -17.02 12.34 5.15
CA LYS A 153 -17.62 11.10 5.68
C LYS A 153 -16.75 9.89 5.40
N THR A 154 -16.26 9.74 4.16
CA THR A 154 -15.33 8.67 3.82
C THR A 154 -14.02 8.80 4.61
N SER A 155 -13.53 10.02 4.81
CA SER A 155 -12.32 10.25 5.61
C SER A 155 -12.48 9.81 7.07
N VAL A 156 -13.60 10.17 7.70
CA VAL A 156 -13.94 9.75 9.08
C VAL A 156 -14.13 8.25 9.14
N ALA A 157 -14.87 7.66 8.20
CA ALA A 157 -15.11 6.22 8.16
C ALA A 157 -13.80 5.43 8.06
N MET A 158 -12.84 5.90 7.26
CA MET A 158 -11.53 5.28 7.13
C MET A 158 -10.73 5.35 8.45
N ARG A 159 -10.74 6.49 9.14
CA ARG A 159 -10.08 6.63 10.46
C ARG A 159 -10.68 5.68 11.50
N LEU A 160 -12.01 5.63 11.60
CA LEU A 160 -12.69 4.71 12.52
C LEU A 160 -12.38 3.24 12.22
N ALA A 161 -12.42 2.85 10.95
CA ALA A 161 -12.09 1.47 10.54
C ALA A 161 -10.62 1.12 10.82
N PHE A 162 -9.72 2.10 10.70
CA PHE A 162 -8.31 1.92 11.03
C PHE A 162 -8.09 1.77 12.53
N ASP A 163 -8.69 2.63 13.35
CA ASP A 163 -8.60 2.57 14.82
C ASP A 163 -9.14 1.23 15.36
N GLU A 164 -10.26 0.75 14.80
CA GLU A 164 -10.83 -0.57 15.10
C GLU A 164 -9.83 -1.69 14.75
N ALA A 165 -9.25 -1.67 13.55
CA ALA A 165 -8.28 -2.66 13.12
C ALA A 165 -7.01 -2.63 13.98
N GLU A 166 -6.53 -1.45 14.36
CA GLU A 166 -5.38 -1.28 15.23
C GLU A 166 -5.65 -1.84 16.64
N GLY A 167 -6.86 -1.62 17.17
CA GLY A 167 -7.33 -2.21 18.42
C GLY A 167 -7.28 -3.74 18.39
N TYR A 168 -7.79 -4.35 17.31
CA TYR A 168 -7.69 -5.80 17.13
C TYR A 168 -6.25 -6.30 16.97
N ALA A 169 -5.40 -5.56 16.25
CA ALA A 169 -4.01 -5.94 16.05
C ALA A 169 -3.17 -5.88 17.34
N LYS A 170 -3.55 -5.02 18.29
CA LYS A 170 -2.90 -4.88 19.61
C LYS A 170 -3.44 -5.85 20.67
N ALA A 171 -4.60 -6.44 20.45
CA ALA A 171 -5.22 -7.36 21.41
C ALA A 171 -4.54 -8.75 21.41
N ALA A 172 -4.34 -9.33 22.60
CA ALA A 172 -3.96 -10.74 22.74
C ALA A 172 -5.15 -11.63 22.31
N ALA A 173 -4.86 -12.75 21.64
CA ALA A 173 -5.79 -13.62 20.91
C ALA A 173 -7.15 -13.92 21.61
N PRO A 174 -8.23 -14.22 20.83
CA PRO A 174 -8.27 -14.43 19.38
C PRO A 174 -8.90 -13.24 18.62
N ALA A 175 -8.10 -12.23 18.30
CA ALA A 175 -8.52 -11.05 17.52
C ALA A 175 -8.56 -11.27 15.99
N GLY A 176 -8.22 -12.47 15.50
CA GLY A 176 -8.02 -12.74 14.07
C GLY A 176 -9.27 -12.55 13.20
N ALA A 177 -10.46 -12.89 13.71
CA ALA A 177 -11.73 -12.68 13.01
C ALA A 177 -12.09 -11.18 12.95
N GLY A 178 -12.01 -10.48 14.08
CA GLY A 178 -12.27 -9.03 14.15
C GLY A 178 -11.32 -8.22 13.27
N LEU A 179 -10.02 -8.53 13.29
CA LEU A 179 -9.04 -7.89 12.42
C LEU A 179 -9.35 -8.14 10.93
N SER A 180 -9.74 -9.36 10.56
CA SER A 180 -10.10 -9.69 9.19
C SER A 180 -11.33 -8.91 8.71
N ASP A 181 -12.33 -8.73 9.58
CA ASP A 181 -13.53 -7.96 9.28
C ASP A 181 -13.23 -6.45 9.16
N ALA A 182 -12.38 -5.91 10.03
CA ALA A 182 -11.94 -4.51 9.96
C ALA A 182 -11.15 -4.22 8.67
N LEU A 183 -10.23 -5.12 8.27
CA LEU A 183 -9.51 -5.02 6.99
C LEU A 183 -10.45 -5.09 5.78
N ARG A 184 -11.49 -5.93 5.84
CA ARG A 184 -12.52 -5.98 4.80
C ARG A 184 -13.27 -4.65 4.70
N ARG A 185 -13.62 -4.05 5.83
CA ARG A 185 -14.28 -2.73 5.89
C ARG A 185 -13.39 -1.63 5.30
N ILE A 186 -12.10 -1.62 5.63
CA ILE A 186 -11.12 -0.70 5.01
C ILE A 186 -11.12 -0.86 3.48
N ALA A 187 -11.02 -2.08 2.97
CA ALA A 187 -11.03 -2.34 1.54
C ALA A 187 -12.33 -1.87 0.86
N GLN A 188 -13.48 -2.04 1.52
CA GLN A 188 -14.78 -1.56 1.02
C GLN A 188 -14.86 -0.03 0.96
N ILE A 189 -14.42 0.67 2.00
CA ILE A 189 -14.39 2.14 2.05
C ILE A 189 -13.51 2.69 0.91
N LEU A 190 -12.32 2.13 0.73
CA LEU A 190 -11.40 2.56 -0.31
C LEU A 190 -11.91 2.23 -1.72
N THR A 191 -12.60 1.10 -1.89
CA THR A 191 -13.27 0.77 -3.16
C THR A 191 -14.35 1.80 -3.48
N HIS A 192 -15.19 2.13 -2.51
CA HIS A 192 -16.23 3.15 -2.68
C HIS A 192 -15.65 4.51 -3.07
N LEU A 193 -14.59 4.96 -2.37
CA LEU A 193 -13.86 6.19 -2.69
C LEU A 193 -13.35 6.20 -4.14
N ILE A 194 -12.75 5.09 -4.57
CA ILE A 194 -12.22 4.94 -5.93
C ILE A 194 -13.35 5.04 -6.96
N ASP A 195 -14.47 4.36 -6.73
CA ASP A 195 -15.59 4.32 -7.68
C ASP A 195 -16.28 5.69 -7.81
N THR A 196 -16.58 6.35 -6.70
CA THR A 196 -17.20 7.68 -6.70
C THR A 196 -16.27 8.73 -7.29
N SER A 197 -14.96 8.63 -7.01
CA SER A 197 -13.97 9.57 -7.53
C SER A 197 -13.67 9.33 -9.01
N SER A 198 -13.80 8.10 -9.51
CA SER A 198 -13.58 7.75 -10.92
C SER A 198 -14.79 8.08 -11.82
N THR A 199 -16.00 8.11 -11.26
CA THR A 199 -17.24 8.40 -12.00
C THR A 199 -17.55 9.89 -12.10
N PHE A 200 -17.13 10.70 -11.14
CA PHE A 200 -17.37 12.16 -11.16
C PHE A 200 -16.78 12.84 -12.42
N ALA A 201 -15.65 12.32 -12.92
CA ALA A 201 -15.01 12.81 -14.15
C ALA A 201 -15.82 12.54 -15.45
N ARG A 202 -16.83 11.65 -15.42
CA ARG A 202 -17.67 11.35 -16.59
C ARG A 202 -18.88 12.27 -16.76
N ARG A 203 -19.23 13.07 -15.74
CA ARG A 203 -20.50 13.84 -15.73
C ARG A 203 -20.36 15.32 -16.05
N ASN A 204 -19.14 15.87 -16.11
CA ASN A 204 -18.88 17.25 -16.51
C ASN A 204 -18.02 17.25 -17.80
N PRO A 205 -18.64 17.23 -19.00
CA PRO A 205 -17.98 17.52 -20.26
C PRO A 205 -17.69 19.01 -20.45
#